data_AF-A0A3R5YAH9-F1
#
_entry.id   AF-A0A3R5YAH9-F1
#
_cell.length_a   1.000
_cell.length_b   1.000
_cell.length_c   1.000
_cell.angle_alpha   90.00
_cell.angle_beta   90.00
_cell.angle_gamma   90.00
#
_symmetry.space_group_name_H-M   'P 1'
#
loop_
_entity.id
_entity.type
_entity.pdbx_description
1 polymer ?
#
loop_
_entity_poly.entity_id
_entity_poly.type
_entity_poly.pdbx_seq_one_letter_code
_entity_poly.pdbx_strand_id
1 'polypeptide(L)'
;MDKKKVKELIQEVINSNIDSLEFGCDKHNAPLRKANSLLHDALIELGKSDWVSVEDGLPPYGENVLAISKDGYMNVSYRRKIPRDKISREVMDDNGFILNFNLHCSTITHWKPIDKLEE
;
A
#
# COMPACT_ATOMS: atom_id res chain seq x y z
N MET A 1 0.00 7.42 -8.71
CA MET A 1 1.44 7.85 -8.71
C MET A 1 2.29 6.81 -9.44
N ASP A 2 3.24 7.21 -10.30
CA ASP A 2 4.19 6.29 -10.94
C ASP A 2 5.31 5.91 -9.96
N LYS A 3 5.09 4.83 -9.20
CA LYS A 3 6.06 4.31 -8.23
C LYS A 3 7.38 3.90 -8.87
N LYS A 4 7.38 3.46 -10.14
CA LYS A 4 8.60 3.08 -10.84
C LYS A 4 9.45 4.33 -11.09
N LYS A 5 8.84 5.38 -11.66
CA LYS A 5 9.53 6.64 -11.92
C LYS A 5 10.05 7.30 -10.64
N VAL A 6 9.28 7.24 -9.54
CA VAL A 6 9.71 7.77 -8.23
C VAL A 6 10.93 7.00 -7.70
N LYS A 7 10.92 5.65 -7.79
CA LYS A 7 12.08 4.83 -7.38
C LYS A 7 13.33 5.14 -8.21
N GLU A 8 13.18 5.32 -9.52
CA GLU A 8 14.28 5.70 -10.41
C GLU A 8 14.90 7.05 -10.02
N LEU A 9 14.07 8.08 -9.78
CA LEU A 9 14.54 9.40 -9.37
C LEU A 9 15.26 9.38 -8.01
N ILE A 10 14.75 8.62 -7.03
CA ILE A 10 15.42 8.47 -5.73
C ILE A 10 16.77 7.77 -5.90
N GLN A 11 16.83 6.72 -6.71
CA GLN A 11 18.08 5.99 -6.97
C GLN A 11 19.11 6.88 -7.67
N GLU A 12 18.68 7.73 -8.60
CA GLU A 12 19.54 8.70 -9.28
C GLU A 12 20.19 9.66 -8.28
N VAL A 13 19.41 10.24 -7.35
CA VAL A 13 19.93 11.12 -6.29
C VAL A 13 20.93 10.39 -5.38
N ILE A 14 20.63 9.16 -4.98
CA ILE A 14 21.55 8.35 -4.16
C ILE A 14 22.89 8.15 -4.90
N ASN A 15 22.83 7.77 -6.17
CA ASN A 15 24.03 7.52 -6.98
C ASN A 15 24.88 8.79 -7.14
N SER A 16 24.27 9.94 -7.48
CA SER A 16 24.98 11.22 -7.60
C SER A 16 25.60 11.68 -6.28
N ASN A 17 24.97 11.35 -5.15
CA ASN A 17 25.51 11.67 -3.83
C ASN A 17 26.66 10.73 -3.42
N ILE A 18 26.66 9.47 -3.85
CA ILE A 18 27.77 8.53 -3.60
C ILE A 18 29.05 9.05 -4.28
N ASP A 19 28.96 9.49 -5.53
CA ASP A 19 30.08 10.11 -6.26
C ASP A 19 30.63 11.36 -5.54
N SER A 20 29.79 12.05 -4.76
CA SER A 20 30.16 13.23 -3.98
C SER A 20 30.78 12.89 -2.61
N LEU A 21 30.53 11.70 -2.07
CA LEU A 21 30.99 11.27 -0.75
C LEU A 21 32.40 10.64 -0.78
N GLU A 22 32.95 10.35 -1.96
CA GLU A 22 34.35 9.95 -2.14
C GLU A 22 35.35 11.04 -1.66
N PHE A 23 34.89 12.29 -1.50
CA PHE A 23 35.70 13.42 -0.99
C PHE A 23 35.97 13.43 0.52
N GLY A 24 35.72 12.33 1.23
CA GLY A 24 36.28 12.08 2.56
C GLY A 24 35.33 12.26 3.75
N CYS A 25 35.78 11.79 4.91
CA CYS A 25 35.08 11.76 6.20
C CYS A 25 35.03 13.15 6.87
N ASP A 26 34.65 14.17 6.11
CA ASP A 26 34.48 15.50 6.67
C ASP A 26 33.11 15.65 7.32
N LYS A 27 33.07 16.40 8.43
CA LYS A 27 31.84 16.72 9.17
C LYS A 27 30.80 17.43 8.27
N HIS A 28 31.27 18.08 7.21
CA HIS A 28 30.46 18.70 6.16
C HIS A 28 29.61 17.70 5.34
N ASN A 29 30.03 16.43 5.28
CA ASN A 29 29.30 15.37 4.56
C ASN A 29 28.27 14.63 5.41
N ALA A 30 28.14 14.96 6.71
CA ALA A 30 27.16 14.31 7.59
C ALA A 30 25.68 14.54 7.17
N PRO A 31 25.26 15.76 6.74
CA PRO A 31 23.90 15.98 6.24
C PRO A 31 23.60 15.18 4.97
N LEU A 32 24.55 15.08 4.04
CA LEU A 32 24.42 14.30 2.80
C LEU A 32 24.26 12.81 3.09
N ARG A 33 25.05 12.25 4.02
CA ARG A 33 24.90 10.86 4.46
C ARG A 33 23.54 10.60 5.09
N LYS A 34 23.04 11.54 5.91
CA LYS A 34 21.71 11.43 6.50
C LYS A 34 20.61 11.47 5.43
N ALA A 35 20.74 12.34 4.43
CA ALA A 35 19.81 12.40 3.31
C ALA A 35 19.77 11.08 2.53
N ASN A 36 20.93 10.51 2.19
CA ASN A 36 21.00 9.21 1.52
C ASN A 36 20.36 8.09 2.34
N SER A 37 20.59 8.04 3.66
CA SER A 37 19.92 7.05 4.53
C SER A 37 18.40 7.16 4.44
N LEU A 38 17.86 8.38 4.54
CA LEU A 38 16.40 8.60 4.46
C LEU A 38 15.84 8.22 3.08
N LEU A 39 16.61 8.45 2.01
CA LEU A 39 16.23 8.04 0.66
C LEU A 39 16.22 6.52 0.49
N HIS A 40 17.15 5.80 1.11
CA HIS A 40 17.11 4.34 1.17
C HIS A 40 15.90 3.83 1.95
N ASP A 41 15.59 4.42 3.10
CA ASP A 41 14.39 4.08 3.87
C ASP A 41 13.11 4.33 3.06
N ALA A 42 13.06 5.44 2.31
CA ALA A 42 11.95 5.73 1.41
C ALA A 42 11.79 4.69 0.29
N LEU A 43 12.88 4.17 -0.28
CA LEU A 43 12.83 3.08 -1.26
C LEU A 43 12.28 1.78 -0.65
N ILE A 44 12.66 1.48 0.59
CA ILE A 44 12.15 0.31 1.34
C ILE A 44 10.64 0.46 1.55
N GLU A 45 10.19 1.61 2.05
CA GLU A 45 8.75 1.91 2.25
C GLU A 45 7.98 1.85 0.93
N LEU A 46 8.50 2.42 -0.16
CA LEU A 46 7.90 2.32 -1.51
C LEU A 46 7.92 0.88 -2.06
N GLY A 47 8.76 0.02 -1.51
CA GLY A 47 8.83 -1.41 -1.82
C GLY A 47 7.77 -2.24 -1.11
N LYS A 48 7.17 -1.72 -0.03
CA LYS A 48 6.11 -2.42 0.69
C LYS A 48 4.86 -2.55 -0.18
N SER A 49 4.17 -3.66 0.02
CA SER A 49 2.88 -3.92 -0.61
C SER A 49 1.85 -2.87 -0.18
N ASP A 50 1.07 -2.35 -1.12
CA ASP A 50 -0.08 -1.47 -0.80
C ASP A 50 -1.23 -2.23 -0.12
N TRP A 51 -1.13 -3.55 -0.07
CA TRP A 51 -2.09 -4.42 0.59
C TRP A 51 -1.88 -4.38 2.10
N VAL A 52 -2.88 -3.87 2.80
CA VAL A 52 -3.02 -3.85 4.25
C VAL A 52 -3.72 -5.14 4.68
N SER A 53 -3.15 -5.88 5.63
CA SER A 53 -3.83 -7.02 6.24
C SER A 53 -5.04 -6.53 7.04
N VAL A 54 -6.14 -7.27 7.02
CA VAL A 54 -7.29 -6.98 7.90
C VAL A 54 -6.92 -7.06 9.39
N GLU A 55 -5.86 -7.81 9.73
CA GLU A 55 -5.30 -7.89 11.08
C GLU A 55 -4.57 -6.60 11.48
N ASP A 56 -3.97 -5.89 10.52
CA ASP A 56 -3.28 -4.61 10.73
C ASP A 56 -4.25 -3.42 10.75
N GLY A 57 -5.44 -3.60 10.19
CA GLY A 57 -6.51 -2.60 10.22
C GLY A 57 -7.56 -2.81 9.14
N LEU A 58 -8.73 -2.20 9.35
CA LEU A 58 -9.84 -2.22 8.41
C LEU A 58 -10.00 -0.85 7.74
N PRO A 59 -10.46 -0.78 6.49
CA PRO A 59 -10.75 0.51 5.88
C PRO A 59 -11.92 1.21 6.60
N PRO A 60 -12.02 2.55 6.48
CA PRO A 60 -13.20 3.30 6.90
C PRO A 60 -14.48 2.78 6.24
N TYR A 61 -15.61 2.95 6.93
CA TYR A 61 -16.91 2.62 6.35
C TYR A 61 -17.22 3.51 5.15
N GLY A 62 -17.77 2.90 4.10
CA GLY A 62 -18.18 3.61 2.90
C GLY A 62 -17.07 3.83 1.87
N GLU A 63 -15.81 3.48 2.18
CA GLU A 63 -14.72 3.52 1.21
C GLU A 63 -14.71 2.29 0.30
N ASN A 64 -14.42 2.54 -0.98
CA ASN A 64 -14.20 1.48 -1.97
C ASN A 64 -12.72 1.10 -1.96
N VAL A 65 -12.47 -0.20 -1.84
CA VAL A 65 -11.13 -0.77 -1.76
C VAL A 65 -11.01 -1.94 -2.73
N LEU A 66 -9.78 -2.26 -3.13
CA LEU A 66 -9.48 -3.54 -3.75
C LEU A 66 -9.18 -4.54 -2.63
N ALA A 67 -9.69 -5.76 -2.72
CA ALA A 67 -9.60 -6.77 -1.68
C ALA A 67 -9.20 -8.14 -2.24
N ILE A 68 -8.50 -8.94 -1.43
CA ILE A 68 -8.12 -10.33 -1.69
C ILE A 68 -8.62 -11.23 -0.56
N SER A 69 -9.05 -12.44 -0.91
CA SER A 69 -9.53 -13.47 0.03
C SER A 69 -8.58 -14.66 0.14
N LYS A 70 -8.73 -15.44 1.22
CA LYS A 70 -7.87 -16.60 1.56
C LYS A 70 -7.86 -17.73 0.52
N ASP A 71 -8.97 -17.95 -0.19
CA ASP A 71 -9.16 -19.20 -0.96
C ASP A 71 -8.72 -19.13 -2.44
N GLY A 72 -7.70 -18.33 -2.74
CA GLY A 72 -6.69 -18.78 -3.71
C GLY A 72 -7.05 -18.82 -5.20
N TYR A 73 -8.15 -18.23 -5.65
CA TYR A 73 -8.14 -17.58 -6.96
C TYR A 73 -7.83 -16.12 -6.70
N MET A 74 -6.64 -15.64 -7.07
CA MET A 74 -6.16 -14.25 -6.88
C MET A 74 -6.99 -13.24 -7.67
N ASN A 75 -8.29 -13.19 -7.43
CA ASN A 75 -9.22 -12.26 -8.03
C ASN A 75 -9.29 -11.06 -7.10
N VAL A 76 -8.41 -10.10 -7.37
CA VAL A 76 -8.52 -8.74 -6.84
C VAL A 76 -9.94 -8.25 -7.14
N SER A 77 -10.71 -7.99 -6.09
CA SER A 77 -12.12 -7.63 -6.22
C SER A 77 -12.40 -6.26 -5.61
N TYR A 78 -13.30 -5.50 -6.23
CA TYR A 78 -13.82 -4.27 -5.65
C TYR A 78 -14.72 -4.62 -4.46
N ARG A 79 -14.45 -4.03 -3.30
CA ARG A 79 -15.23 -4.20 -2.09
C ARG A 79 -15.51 -2.87 -1.43
N ARG A 80 -16.58 -2.83 -0.65
CA ARG A 80 -16.95 -1.70 0.19
C ARG A 80 -17.28 -2.22 1.58
N LYS A 81 -16.72 -1.56 2.59
CA LYS A 81 -17.06 -1.86 3.98
C LYS A 81 -18.33 -1.11 4.35
N ILE A 82 -19.34 -1.82 4.85
CA ILE A 82 -20.64 -1.22 5.19
C ILE A 82 -21.02 -1.63 6.63
N PRO A 83 -21.63 -0.73 7.43
CA PRO A 83 -22.16 -1.08 8.73
C PRO A 83 -23.23 -2.17 8.63
N ARG A 84 -23.18 -3.16 9.54
CA ARG A 84 -24.06 -4.34 9.50
C ARG A 84 -25.55 -3.98 9.63
N ASP A 85 -25.87 -2.93 10.35
CA ASP A 85 -27.23 -2.40 10.54
C ASP A 85 -27.82 -1.77 9.26
N LYS A 86 -26.98 -1.46 8.26
CA LYS A 86 -27.39 -0.82 7.00
C LYS A 86 -27.65 -1.78 5.84
N ILE A 87 -27.49 -3.09 6.05
CA ILE A 87 -27.72 -4.11 5.02
C ILE A 87 -28.69 -5.17 5.54
N SER A 88 -29.75 -5.45 4.77
CA SER A 88 -30.78 -6.44 5.13
C SER A 88 -30.74 -7.73 4.31
N ARG A 89 -29.99 -7.78 3.20
CA ARG A 89 -30.05 -8.89 2.23
C ARG A 89 -28.70 -9.47 1.80
N GLU A 90 -27.59 -8.81 2.08
CA GLU A 90 -26.27 -9.28 1.63
C GLU A 90 -25.57 -10.03 2.77
N VAL A 91 -24.83 -11.08 2.40
CA VAL A 91 -23.96 -11.78 3.34
C VAL A 91 -22.65 -11.02 3.43
N MET A 92 -22.22 -10.73 4.65
CA MET A 92 -20.94 -10.09 4.93
C MET A 92 -20.01 -11.06 5.64
N ASP A 93 -18.71 -10.85 5.49
CA ASP A 93 -17.74 -11.47 6.39
C ASP A 93 -17.69 -10.76 7.75
N ASP A 94 -16.90 -11.31 8.66
CA ASP A 94 -16.71 -10.76 10.01
C ASP A 94 -16.03 -9.38 10.01
N ASN A 95 -15.34 -9.03 8.91
CA ASN A 95 -14.68 -7.73 8.71
C ASN A 95 -15.62 -6.64 8.15
N GLY A 96 -16.87 -7.00 7.85
CA GLY A 96 -17.88 -6.08 7.33
C GLY A 96 -17.78 -5.82 5.83
N PHE A 97 -17.09 -6.70 5.09
CA PHE A 97 -17.11 -6.68 3.63
C PHE A 97 -18.27 -7.51 3.10
N ILE A 98 -18.98 -6.97 2.10
CA ILE A 98 -20.02 -7.71 1.38
C ILE A 98 -19.36 -8.83 0.58
N LEU A 99 -19.79 -10.07 0.81
CA LEU A 99 -19.39 -11.25 0.07
C LEU A 99 -20.14 -11.30 -1.27
N ASN A 100 -19.41 -11.64 -2.34
CA ASN A 100 -20.01 -11.79 -3.65
C ASN A 100 -20.24 -13.27 -3.87
N PHE A 101 -21.51 -13.68 -3.86
CA PHE A 101 -21.92 -15.07 -4.04
C PHE A 101 -21.40 -15.70 -5.34
N ASN A 102 -21.14 -14.89 -6.37
CA ASN A 102 -20.69 -15.38 -7.68
C ASN A 102 -19.18 -15.66 -7.74
N LEU A 103 -18.38 -15.26 -6.74
CA LEU A 103 -16.91 -15.29 -6.80
C LEU A 103 -16.25 -15.96 -5.59
N HIS A 104 -16.94 -16.91 -4.95
CA HIS A 104 -16.56 -17.57 -3.71
C HIS A 104 -16.69 -16.67 -2.47
N CYS A 105 -17.41 -17.20 -1.48
CA CYS A 105 -17.69 -16.55 -0.18
C CYS A 105 -16.50 -16.66 0.78
N SER A 106 -15.34 -16.22 0.34
CA SER A 106 -14.11 -16.34 1.13
C SER A 106 -13.84 -15.06 1.91
N THR A 107 -13.47 -15.19 3.18
CA THR A 107 -13.13 -14.07 4.05
C THR A 107 -12.03 -13.23 3.44
N ILE A 108 -12.22 -11.90 3.45
CA ILE A 108 -11.21 -10.95 2.99
C ILE A 108 -10.05 -10.95 3.99
N THR A 109 -8.83 -11.08 3.47
CA THR A 109 -7.60 -11.09 4.28
C THR A 109 -6.78 -9.83 4.09
N HIS A 110 -6.83 -9.22 2.91
CA HIS A 110 -6.08 -8.00 2.62
C HIS A 110 -6.93 -7.03 1.80
N TRP A 111 -6.68 -5.74 1.99
CA TRP A 111 -7.30 -4.68 1.21
C TRP A 111 -6.27 -3.63 0.84
N LYS A 112 -6.51 -2.87 -0.22
CA LYS A 112 -5.74 -1.68 -0.55
C LYS A 112 -6.66 -0.55 -0.97
N PRO A 113 -6.36 0.70 -0.59
CA PRO A 113 -7.13 1.85 -1.03
C PRO A 113 -7.09 1.96 -2.55
N ILE A 114 -8.14 2.54 -3.11
CA ILE A 114 -8.22 2.88 -4.52
C ILE A 114 -7.95 4.36 -4.62
N ASP A 115 -6.92 4.74 -5.38
CA ASP A 115 -6.68 6.13 -5.73
C ASP A 115 -7.98 6.68 -6.34
N LYS A 116 -8.58 7.69 -5.70
CA LYS A 116 -9.69 8.41 -6.32
C LYS A 116 -9.16 8.98 -7.62
N LEU A 117 -9.80 8.66 -8.74
CA LEU A 117 -9.56 9.41 -9.97
C LEU A 117 -9.89 10.87 -9.64
N GLU A 118 -8.89 11.75 -9.71
CA GLU A 118 -9.12 13.19 -9.57
C GLU A 118 -10.18 13.61 -10.60
N GLU A 119 -11.17 14.40 -10.18
CA GLU A 119 -12.23 14.97 -11.02
C GLU A 119 -11.68 15.98 -12.03
#